data_AF-A0A7K3YDF3-F1
#
_entry.id   AF-A0A7K3YDF3-F1
#
_cell.length_a   1.000
_cell.length_b   1.000
_cell.length_c   1.000
_cell.angle_alpha   90.00
_cell.angle_beta   90.00
_cell.angle_gamma   90.00
#
_symmetry.space_group_name_H-M   'P 1'
#
loop_
_entity.id
_entity.type
_entity.pdbx_description
1 polymer ?
#
loop_
_entity_poly.entity_id
_entity_poly.type
_entity_poly.pdbx_seq_one_letter_code
_entity_poly.pdbx_strand_id
1 'polypeptide(L)'
;MNGMEIETIQQMLAIVTLFLGALLIGIIFNAYRIVRQPTLLIFIYGLFTLVVGITFADLVSVLTPDAFAVAWSAIFSRIVVILGLCVMAYSIMRG
;
A
#
# COMPACT_ATOMS: atom_id res chain seq x y z
N MET A 1 -0.59 28.85 -14.79
CA MET A 1 -1.82 28.64 -13.98
C MET A 1 -2.28 27.18 -13.97
N ASN A 2 -2.03 26.36 -15.01
CA ASN A 2 -2.38 24.93 -15.00
C ASN A 2 -1.59 24.04 -14.00
N GLY A 3 -0.40 24.44 -13.56
CA GLY A 3 0.43 23.63 -12.64
C GLY A 3 -0.14 23.50 -11.23
N MET A 4 -0.68 24.59 -10.67
CA MET A 4 -1.24 24.60 -9.30
C MET A 4 -2.49 23.73 -9.18
N GLU A 5 -3.33 23.66 -10.21
CA GLU A 5 -4.53 22.82 -10.20
C GLU A 5 -4.19 21.32 -10.23
N ILE A 6 -3.17 20.93 -11.00
CA ILE A 6 -2.69 19.54 -11.08
C ILE A 6 -2.12 19.11 -9.73
N GLU A 7 -1.31 19.95 -9.09
CA GLU A 7 -0.70 19.67 -7.79
C GLU A 7 -1.77 19.50 -6.70
N THR A 8 -2.81 20.35 -6.73
CA THR A 8 -3.95 20.27 -5.80
C THR A 8 -4.76 18.99 -6.00
N ILE A 9 -5.04 18.59 -7.25
CA ILE A 9 -5.75 17.34 -7.56
C ILE A 9 -4.93 16.13 -7.11
N GLN A 10 -3.62 16.14 -7.36
CA GLN A 10 -2.73 15.05 -6.97
C GLN A 10 -2.67 14.88 -5.44
N GLN A 11 -2.62 15.98 -4.71
CA GLN A 11 -2.61 15.97 -3.24
C GLN A 11 -3.96 15.48 -2.67
N MET A 12 -5.07 15.87 -3.29
CA MET A 12 -6.40 15.40 -2.92
C MET A 12 -6.56 13.89 -3.17
N LEU A 13 -6.04 13.38 -4.29
CA LEU A 13 -6.00 11.93 -4.55
C LEU A 13 -5.13 11.19 -3.53
N ALA A 14 -3.95 11.72 -3.17
CA ALA A 14 -3.07 11.10 -2.19
C ALA A 14 -3.76 10.93 -0.81
N ILE A 15 -4.52 11.93 -0.37
CA ILE A 15 -5.30 11.86 0.87
C ILE A 15 -6.36 10.76 0.79
N VAL A 16 -7.10 10.69 -0.33
CA VAL A 16 -8.12 9.65 -0.54
C VAL A 16 -7.48 8.26 -0.54
N THR A 17 -6.35 8.09 -1.23
CA THR A 17 -5.60 6.82 -1.28
C THR A 17 -5.12 6.41 0.10
N LEU A 18 -4.63 7.35 0.91
CA LEU A 18 -4.23 7.09 2.30
C LEU A 18 -5.39 6.60 3.15
N PHE A 19 -6.55 7.25 3.04
CA PHE A 19 -7.75 6.83 3.77
C PHE A 19 -8.21 5.43 3.37
N LEU A 20 -8.27 5.17 2.06
CA LEU A 20 -8.63 3.86 1.51
C LEU A 20 -7.65 2.77 1.95
N GLY A 21 -6.36 3.09 1.96
CA GLY A 21 -5.29 2.23 2.45
C GLY A 21 -5.44 1.86 3.93
N ALA A 22 -5.66 2.85 4.79
CA ALA A 22 -5.90 2.63 6.22
C ALA A 22 -7.14 1.76 6.47
N LEU A 23 -8.21 1.98 5.71
CA LEU A 23 -9.45 1.22 5.80
C LEU A 23 -9.25 -0.24 5.35
N LEU A 24 -8.50 -0.45 4.27
CA LEU A 24 -8.06 -1.77 3.80
C LEU A 24 -7.25 -2.50 4.87
N ILE A 25 -6.28 -1.83 5.51
CA ILE A 25 -5.49 -2.40 6.61
C ILE A 25 -6.41 -2.87 7.74
N GLY A 26 -7.41 -2.07 8.12
CA GLY A 26 -8.39 -2.44 9.14
C GLY A 26 -9.21 -3.67 8.76
N ILE A 27 -9.69 -3.77 7.51
CA ILE A 27 -10.45 -4.92 7.01
C ILE A 27 -9.58 -6.18 7.02
N ILE A 28 -8.33 -6.07 6.55
CA ILE A 28 -7.34 -7.16 6.53
C ILE A 28 -7.06 -7.67 7.94
N PHE A 29 -6.84 -6.76 8.90
CA PHE A 29 -6.61 -7.12 10.29
C PHE A 29 -7.81 -7.88 10.88
N ASN A 30 -9.03 -7.44 10.56
CA ASN A 30 -10.23 -8.13 10.99
C ASN A 30 -10.38 -9.51 10.31
N ALA A 31 -10.11 -9.61 9.01
CA ALA A 31 -10.13 -10.87 8.26
C ALA A 31 -9.12 -11.89 8.81
N TYR A 32 -7.92 -11.42 9.19
CA TYR A 32 -6.90 -12.24 9.84
C TYR A 32 -7.38 -12.84 11.16
N ARG A 33 -8.12 -12.06 11.96
CA ARG A 33 -8.69 -12.53 13.23
C ARG A 33 -9.76 -13.61 13.03
N ILE A 34 -10.51 -13.54 11.94
CA ILE A 34 -11.66 -14.41 11.66
C ILE A 34 -11.23 -15.74 11.03
N VAL A 35 -10.23 -15.73 10.16
CA VAL A 35 -9.90 -16.90 9.33
C VAL A 35 -8.67 -17.64 9.85
N ARG A 36 -8.87 -18.76 10.57
CA ARG A 36 -7.81 -19.63 11.12
C ARG A 36 -7.14 -20.58 10.09
N GLN A 37 -7.34 -20.38 8.79
CA GLN A 37 -6.75 -21.25 7.76
C GLN A 37 -5.36 -20.76 7.35
N PRO A 38 -4.30 -21.60 7.41
CA PRO A 38 -2.91 -21.19 7.19
C PRO A 38 -2.66 -20.60 5.80
N THR A 39 -3.29 -21.13 4.76
CA THR A 39 -3.15 -20.64 3.38
C THR A 39 -3.74 -19.24 3.22
N LEU A 40 -4.92 -19.01 3.80
CA LEU A 40 -5.63 -17.74 3.76
C LEU A 40 -4.90 -16.66 4.58
N LEU A 41 -4.22 -17.05 5.65
CA LEU A 41 -3.37 -16.15 6.44
C LEU A 41 -2.18 -15.62 5.63
N ILE A 42 -1.50 -16.47 4.85
CA ILE A 42 -0.39 -16.04 3.99
C ILE A 42 -0.89 -15.11 2.87
N PHE A 43 -2.07 -15.41 2.30
CA PHE A 43 -2.70 -14.54 1.30
C PHE A 43 -3.02 -13.16 1.88
N ILE A 44 -3.65 -13.10 3.06
CA ILE A 44 -3.98 -11.86 3.77
C ILE A 44 -2.71 -11.08 4.12
N TYR A 45 -1.62 -11.76 4.52
CA TYR A 45 -0.33 -11.13 4.78
C TYR A 45 0.29 -10.53 3.51
N GLY A 46 0.18 -11.20 2.37
CA GLY A 46 0.58 -10.65 1.08
C GLY A 46 -0.26 -9.43 0.68
N LEU A 47 -1.57 -9.47 0.93
CA LEU A 47 -2.49 -8.35 0.70
C LEU A 47 -2.13 -7.14 1.57
N PHE A 48 -1.82 -7.38 2.84
CA PHE A 48 -1.34 -6.36 3.76
C PHE A 48 -0.06 -5.68 3.26
N THR A 49 0.93 -6.49 2.90
CA THR A 49 2.22 -6.00 2.39
C THR A 49 2.02 -5.15 1.12
N LEU A 50 1.11 -5.57 0.24
CA LEU A 50 0.78 -4.86 -0.98
C LEU A 50 0.14 -3.49 -0.70
N VAL A 51 -0.83 -3.43 0.23
CA VAL A 51 -1.48 -2.16 0.63
C VAL A 51 -0.47 -1.21 1.27
N VAL A 52 0.39 -1.71 2.16
CA VAL A 52 1.48 -0.91 2.75
C VAL A 52 2.39 -0.37 1.65
N GLY A 53 2.79 -1.20 0.68
CA GLY A 53 3.62 -0.77 -0.44
C GLY A 53 3.00 0.37 -1.23
N ILE A 54 1.72 0.27 -1.62
CA ILE A 54 1.02 1.31 -2.39
C ILE A 54 0.97 2.63 -1.61
N THR A 55 0.53 2.57 -0.36
CA THR A 55 0.27 3.76 0.46
C THR A 55 1.54 4.41 1.00
N PHE A 56 2.66 3.70 1.03
CA PHE A 56 3.91 4.19 1.61
C PHE A 56 4.46 5.42 0.89
N ALA A 57 4.50 5.40 -0.45
CA ALA A 57 4.99 6.55 -1.22
C ALA A 57 4.08 7.77 -1.04
N ASP A 58 2.76 7.56 -0.98
CA ASP A 58 1.80 8.63 -0.74
C ASP A 58 1.99 9.24 0.65
N LEU A 59 2.19 8.41 1.68
CA LEU A 59 2.44 8.87 3.04
C LEU A 59 3.72 9.73 3.13
N VAL A 60 4.80 9.28 2.51
CA VAL A 60 6.08 10.02 2.48
C VAL A 60 5.92 11.34 1.72
N SER A 61 5.17 11.35 0.61
CA SER A 61 4.94 12.57 -0.16
C SER A 61 4.19 13.67 0.61
N VAL A 62 3.33 13.27 1.55
CA VAL A 62 2.57 14.20 2.41
C VAL A 62 3.38 14.64 3.62
N LEU A 63 4.17 13.75 4.22
CA LEU A 63 4.91 14.02 5.46
C LEU A 63 6.23 14.77 5.22
N THR A 64 6.90 14.48 4.11
CA THR A 64 8.25 15.00 3.81
C THR A 64 8.32 15.39 2.34
N PRO A 65 8.16 16.69 2.01
CA PRO A 65 8.17 17.17 0.63
C PRO A 65 9.59 17.29 0.04
N ASP A 66 10.59 16.63 0.60
CA ASP A 66 11.94 16.62 0.03
C ASP A 66 12.00 15.69 -1.19
N ALA A 67 12.47 16.23 -2.32
CA ALA A 67 12.48 15.52 -3.60
C ALA A 67 13.29 14.20 -3.55
N PHE A 68 14.29 14.12 -2.67
CA PHE A 68 15.12 12.93 -2.49
C PHE A 68 14.34 11.79 -1.81
N ALA A 69 13.71 12.02 -0.66
CA ALA A 69 12.91 11.00 0.02
C ALA A 69 11.69 10.58 -0.80
N VAL A 70 11.03 11.52 -1.49
CA VAL A 70 9.90 11.19 -2.38
C VAL A 70 10.35 10.23 -3.48
N ALA A 71 11.48 10.51 -4.16
CA ALA A 71 12.00 9.63 -5.22
C ALA A 71 12.36 8.23 -4.69
N TRP A 72 13.05 8.14 -3.54
CA TRP A 72 13.41 6.86 -2.94
C TRP A 72 12.22 6.08 -2.39
N SER A 73 11.22 6.77 -1.84
CA SER A 73 9.99 6.14 -1.35
C SER A 73 9.18 5.50 -2.47
N ALA A 74 9.17 6.11 -3.67
CA ALA A 74 8.52 5.54 -4.84
C ALA A 74 9.21 4.23 -5.29
N ILE A 75 10.54 4.19 -5.25
CA ILE A 75 11.31 2.97 -5.56
C ILE A 75 11.03 1.89 -4.50
N PHE A 76 11.10 2.25 -3.22
CA PHE A 76 10.86 1.31 -2.12
C PHE A 76 9.43 0.75 -2.15
N SER A 77 8.44 1.61 -2.38
CA SER A 77 7.03 1.24 -2.58
C SER A 77 6.88 0.14 -3.64
N ARG A 78 7.54 0.29 -4.80
CA ARG A 78 7.50 -0.71 -5.87
C ARG A 78 8.07 -2.06 -5.43
N ILE A 79 9.19 -2.06 -4.71
CA ILE A 79 9.81 -3.29 -4.19
C ILE A 79 8.85 -4.00 -3.23
N VAL A 80 8.23 -3.26 -2.31
CA VAL A 80 7.28 -3.81 -1.33
C VAL A 80 6.03 -4.38 -2.02
N VAL A 81 5.51 -3.71 -3.06
CA VAL A 81 4.39 -4.22 -3.86
C VAL A 81 4.75 -5.53 -4.55
N ILE A 82 5.95 -5.63 -5.14
CA ILE A 82 6.43 -6.87 -5.77
C ILE A 82 6.50 -8.01 -4.75
N LEU A 83 7.03 -7.75 -3.56
CA LEU A 83 7.07 -8.76 -2.49
C LEU A 83 5.67 -9.19 -2.06
N GLY A 84 4.73 -8.25 -1.90
CA GLY A 84 3.33 -8.55 -1.59
C GLY A 84 2.68 -9.47 -2.63
N LEU A 85 2.89 -9.17 -3.92
CA LEU A 85 2.42 -10.02 -5.03
C LEU A 85 3.05 -11.41 -5.01
N CYS A 86 4.37 -11.51 -4.76
CA CYS A 86 5.05 -12.80 -4.65
C CYS A 86 4.51 -13.65 -3.49
N VAL A 87 4.25 -13.03 -2.33
CA VAL A 87 3.66 -13.72 -1.16
C VAL A 87 2.24 -14.20 -1.46
N MET A 88 1.43 -13.40 -2.16
CA MET A 88 0.10 -13.81 -2.60
C MET A 88 0.17 -14.98 -3.58
N ALA A 89 1.04 -14.90 -4.60
CA ALA A 89 1.23 -15.99 -5.56
C ALA A 89 1.69 -17.29 -4.87
N TYR A 90 2.61 -17.19 -3.92
CA TYR A 90 3.06 -18.32 -3.11
C TYR A 90 1.92 -18.93 -2.29
N SER A 91 1.06 -18.10 -1.68
CA SER A 91 -0.11 -18.59 -0.93
C SER A 91 -1.09 -19.37 -1.80
N ILE A 92 -1.31 -18.94 -3.04
CA ILE A 92 -2.19 -19.63 -4.01
C ILE A 92 -1.56 -20.96 -4.43
N MET A 93 -0.25 -21.00 -4.69
CA MET A 93 0.44 -22.23 -5.09
C MET A 93 0.49 -23.30 -3.99
N ARG A 94 0.35 -22.91 -2.72
CA ARG A 94 0.38 -23.80 -1.56
C ARG A 94 -1.01 -24.25 -1.09
N GLY A 95 -2.06 -23.77 -1.76
CA GLY A 95 -3.47 -24.08 -1.50
C GLY A 95 -4.03 -25.09 -2.50
#